data_AF-A0A0P4V4D5-F1
#
_entry.id   AF-A0A0P4V4D5-F1
#
_cell.length_a   1.000
_cell.length_b   1.000
_cell.length_c   1.000
_cell.angle_alpha   90.00
_cell.angle_beta   90.00
_cell.angle_gamma   90.00
#
_symmetry.space_group_name_H-M   'P 1'
#
loop_
_entity.id
_entity.type
_entity.pdbx_description
1 polymer ?
#
loop_
_entity_poly.entity_id
_entity_poly.type
_entity_poly.pdbx_seq_one_letter_code
_entity_poly.pdbx_strand_id
1 'polypeptide(L)' 'MITTSQRSFISLKRHMAEYRPQLEKAIAAIQILEVADPDTEEFSQALADLQVAATVLEPYSEGMTASIERFTDDRPD' A
#
# COMPACT_ATOMS: atom_id res chain seq x y z
N MET A 1 15.38 17.08 -21.04
CA MET A 1 15.04 15.68 -21.37
C MET A 1 15.01 14.90 -20.07
N ILE A 2 13.93 14.16 -19.79
CA ILE A 2 13.84 13.28 -18.62
C ILE A 2 14.49 11.95 -19.03
N THR A 3 15.49 11.48 -18.27
CA THR A 3 16.13 10.18 -18.53
C THR A 3 15.16 9.03 -18.21
N THR A 4 15.35 7.84 -18.79
CA THR A 4 14.49 6.67 -18.55
C THR A 4 14.35 6.37 -17.04
N SER A 5 15.47 6.41 -16.31
CA SER A 5 15.50 6.27 -14.84
C SER A 5 14.70 7.34 -14.08
N GLN A 6 14.68 8.59 -14.56
CA GLN A 6 13.83 9.63 -13.95
C GLN A 6 12.34 9.38 -14.19
N ARG A 7 11.96 8.80 -15.33
CA ARG A 7 10.55 8.49 -15.64
C ARG A 7 10.05 7.32 -14.79
N SER A 8 10.83 6.25 -14.64
CA SER A 8 10.47 5.13 -13.76
C SER A 8 10.45 5.54 -12.28
N PHE A 9 11.35 6.43 -11.85
CA PHE A 9 11.30 6.98 -10.50
C PHE A 9 10.04 7.81 -10.20
N ILE A 10 9.57 8.62 -11.17
CA ILE A 10 8.31 9.35 -11.04
C ILE A 10 7.12 8.39 -10.95
N SER A 11 7.12 7.32 -11.75
CA SER A 11 6.09 6.27 -11.68
C SER A 11 6.08 5.59 -10.31
N LEU A 12 7.25 5.22 -9.78
CA LEU A 12 7.39 4.62 -8.46
C LEU A 12 6.87 5.55 -7.35
N LYS A 13 7.24 6.84 -7.38
CA LYS A 13 6.73 7.81 -6.41
C LYS A 13 5.21 7.91 -6.40
N ARG A 14 4.56 7.83 -7.57
CA ARG A 14 3.09 7.84 -7.65
C ARG A 14 2.50 6.61 -6.98
N HIS A 15 3.00 5.43 -7.29
CA HIS A 15 2.54 4.20 -6.66
C HIS A 15 2.75 4.24 -5.14
N MET A 16 3.89 4.78 -4.67
CA MET A 16 4.14 4.97 -3.23
C MET A 16 3.14 5.91 -2.57
N ALA A 17 2.80 7.02 -3.23
CA ALA A 17 1.84 7.99 -2.71
C ALA A 17 0.43 7.40 -2.59
N GLU A 18 0.04 6.49 -3.48
CA GLU A 18 -1.28 5.85 -3.46
C GLU A 18 -1.34 4.61 -2.54
N TYR A 19 -0.23 3.86 -2.43
CA TYR A 19 -0.13 2.65 -1.61
C TYR A 19 -0.04 2.97 -0.11
N ARG A 20 0.78 3.97 0.26
CA ARG A 20 1.02 4.36 1.66
C ARG A 20 -0.24 4.62 2.48
N PRO A 21 -1.22 5.43 2.05
CA PRO A 21 -2.41 5.70 2.87
C PRO A 21 -3.26 4.46 3.12
N GLN A 22 -3.25 3.48 2.21
CA GLN A 22 -3.98 2.22 2.40
C GLN A 22 -3.28 1.32 3.41
N LEU A 23 -1.93 1.29 3.39
CA LEU A 23 -1.14 0.63 4.43
C LEU A 23 -1.39 1.25 5.81
N GLU A 24 -1.39 2.58 5.91
CA GLU A 24 -1.63 3.28 7.17
C GLU A 24 -3.02 2.95 7.75
N LYS A 25 -4.05 2.84 6.90
CA LYS A 25 -5.38 2.37 7.31
C LYS A 25 -5.39 0.92 7.78
N ALA A 26 -4.74 0.02 7.03
CA ALA A 26 -4.65 -1.39 7.42
C ALA A 26 -3.93 -1.55 8.77
N ILE A 27 -2.82 -0.82 8.97
CA ILE A 27 -2.07 -0.82 10.23
C ILE A 27 -2.94 -0.32 11.38
N ALA A 28 -3.66 0.78 11.21
CA ALA A 28 -4.55 1.32 12.24
C ALA A 28 -5.65 0.32 12.62
N ALA A 29 -6.27 -0.33 11.63
CA ALA A 29 -7.28 -1.36 11.87
C ALA A 29 -6.72 -2.56 12.64
N ILE A 30 -5.52 -3.04 12.27
CA ILE A 30 -4.84 -4.15 12.98
C ILE A 30 -4.56 -3.76 14.43
N GLN A 31 -4.06 -2.54 14.68
CA GLN A 31 -3.78 -2.06 16.03
C GLN A 31 -5.04 -2.05 16.92
N ILE A 32 -6.21 -1.73 16.36
CA ILE A 32 -7.48 -1.82 17.08
C ILE A 32 -7.82 -3.29 17.37
N LEU A 33 -7.74 -4.17 16.37
CA LEU A 33 -8.05 -5.59 16.51
C LEU A 33 -7.16 -6.33 17.53
N GLU A 34 -5.93 -5.85 17.75
CA GLU A 34 -5.00 -6.43 18.74
C GLU A 34 -5.42 -6.16 20.20
N VAL A 35 -6.24 -5.14 20.45
CA VAL A 35 -6.58 -4.70 21.82
C VAL A 35 -8.07 -4.63 22.11
N ALA A 36 -8.92 -4.52 21.08
CA ALA A 36 -10.37 -4.42 21.23
C ALA A 36 -10.99 -5.78 21.61
N ASP A 37 -12.07 -5.73 22.39
CA ASP A 37 -12.87 -6.91 22.71
C ASP A 37 -13.62 -7.39 21.45
N PRO A 38 -13.51 -8.67 21.04
CA PRO A 38 -14.16 -9.21 19.85
C PRO A 38 -15.68 -9.01 19.77
N ASP A 39 -16.36 -8.86 20.91
CA ASP A 39 -17.82 -8.69 20.96
C ASP A 39 -18.26 -7.21 20.83
N THR A 40 -17.33 -6.30 20.53
CA THR A 40 -17.62 -4.86 20.40
C THR A 40 -17.84 -4.40 18.96
N GLU A 41 -18.59 -3.30 18.83
CA GLU A 41 -18.77 -2.61 17.55
C GLU A 41 -17.43 -2.06 17.00
N GLU A 42 -16.53 -1.63 17.89
CA GLU A 42 -15.18 -1.17 17.53
C GLU A 42 -14.38 -2.27 16.82
N PHE A 43 -14.37 -3.50 17.36
CA PHE A 43 -13.72 -4.64 16.72
C PHE A 43 -14.34 -4.96 15.35
N SER A 44 -15.68 -4.97 15.29
CA SER A 44 -16.42 -5.23 14.05
C SER A 44 -16.10 -4.20 12.96
N GLN A 45 -16.01 -2.92 13.34
CA GLN A 45 -15.67 -1.83 12.42
C GLN A 45 -14.21 -1.94 11.96
N ALA A 46 -13.27 -2.21 12.87
CA ALA A 46 -11.86 -2.39 12.51
C ALA A 46 -11.67 -3.58 11.56
N LEU A 47 -12.42 -4.66 11.73
CA LEU A 47 -12.38 -5.80 10.82
C LEU A 47 -12.88 -5.43 9.41
N ALA A 48 -13.97 -4.66 9.32
CA ALA A 48 -14.48 -4.16 8.05
C ALA A 48 -13.49 -3.21 7.37
N ASP A 49 -12.88 -2.30 8.13
CA ASP A 49 -11.87 -1.36 7.62
C ASP A 49 -10.64 -2.10 7.11
N LEU A 50 -10.19 -3.14 7.82
CA LEU A 50 -9.08 -4.00 7.38
C LEU A 50 -9.43 -4.74 6.09
N GLN A 51 -10.64 -5.29 5.98
CA GLN A 51 -11.08 -5.97 4.76
C GLN A 51 -11.07 -5.02 3.54
N VAL A 52 -11.57 -3.79 3.71
CA VAL A 52 -11.55 -2.78 2.65
C VAL A 52 -10.11 -2.43 2.28
N ALA A 53 -9.25 -2.17 3.27
CA ALA A 53 -7.84 -1.85 3.02
C ALA A 53 -7.12 -2.99 2.29
N ALA A 54 -7.34 -4.24 2.70
CA ALA A 54 -6.76 -5.43 2.06
C ALA A 54 -7.20 -5.57 0.59
N THR A 55 -8.50 -5.37 0.32
CA THR A 55 -9.06 -5.45 -1.04
C THR A 55 -8.47 -4.38 -1.97
N VAL A 56 -8.11 -3.21 -1.43
CA VAL A 56 -7.45 -2.15 -2.21
C VAL A 56 -5.95 -2.44 -2.35
N LEU A 57 -5.29 -2.88 -1.28
CA LEU A 57 -3.85 -3.14 -1.27
C LEU A 57 -3.44 -4.28 -2.20
N GLU A 58 -4.27 -5.31 -2.35
CA GLU A 58 -3.98 -6.47 -3.21
C GLU A 58 -3.66 -6.06 -4.67
N PRO A 59 -4.58 -5.43 -5.44
CA PRO A 59 -4.27 -5.02 -6.81
C PRO A 59 -3.20 -3.91 -6.87
N TYR A 60 -3.10 -3.05 -5.86
CA TYR A 60 -2.07 -2.01 -5.82
C TYR A 60 -0.66 -2.58 -5.57
N SER A 61 -0.55 -3.70 -4.87
CA SER A 61 0.73 -4.36 -4.58
C SER A 61 1.40 -4.88 -5.86
N GLU A 62 0.62 -5.30 -6.85
CA GLU A 62 1.13 -5.68 -8.18
C GLU A 62 1.74 -4.47 -8.89
N GLY A 63 1.03 -3.35 -8.94
CA GLY A 63 1.53 -2.10 -9.56
C GLY A 63 2.75 -1.53 -8.85
N MET A 64 2.80 -1.63 -7.52
CA MET A 64 3.98 -1.28 -6.72
C MET A 64 5.17 -2.14 -7.11
N THR A 65 5.00 -3.46 -7.14
CA THR A 65 6.07 -4.42 -7.47
C THR A 65 6.61 -4.15 -8.87
N ALA A 66 5.73 -4.03 -9.87
CA ALA A 66 6.12 -3.74 -11.24
C ALA A 66 6.85 -2.39 -11.39
N SER A 67 6.48 -1.38 -10.58
CA SER A 67 7.16 -0.09 -10.58
C SER A 67 8.53 -0.13 -9.93
N ILE A 68 8.71 -0.96 -8.89
CA ILE A 68 10.01 -1.20 -8.24
C ILE A 68 10.95 -1.94 -9.20
N GLU A 69 10.47 -3.00 -9.85
CA GLU A 69 11.23 -3.77 -10.84
C GLU A 69 11.70 -2.86 -11.97
N ARG A 70 10.79 -2.13 -12.61
CA ARG A 70 11.14 -1.20 -13.70
C ARG A 70 12.17 -0.15 -13.29
N PHE A 71 12.06 0.40 -12.07
CA PHE A 71 13.05 1.38 -11.60
C PHE A 71 14.41 0.75 -11.30
N THR A 72 14.42 -0.50 -10.83
CA THR A 72 15.65 -1.27 -10.59
C THR A 72 16.34 -1.60 -11.91
N ASP A 73 15.60 -2.10 -12.90
CA ASP A 73 16.12 -2.47 -14.23
C ASP A 73 16.64 -1.25 -15.02
N ASP A 74 16.07 -0.06 -14.80
CA ASP A 74 16.50 1.18 -15.45
C ASP A 74 17.80 1.78 -14.84
N ARG A 75 18.33 1.20 -13.75
CA ARG A 75 19.61 1.63 -13.18
C ARG A 75 20.75 0.91 -13.92
N PRO A 76 21.74 1.64 -14.47
CA PRO A 76 22.96 1.00 -14.93
C PRO A 76 23.70 0.39 -13.73
N ASP A 77 24.24 -0.82 -13.90
CA ASP A 77 25.12 -1.50 -12.93
C ASP A 77 26.30 -0.63 -12.46
#